data_AF-A0A957J4N7-F1
#
_entry.id   AF-A0A957J4N7-F1
#
_cell.length_a   1.000
_cell.length_b   1.000
_cell.length_c   1.000
_cell.angle_alpha   90.00
_cell.angle_beta   90.00
_cell.angle_gamma   90.00
#
_symmetry.space_group_name_H-M   'P 1'
#
loop_
_entity.id
_entity.type
_entity.pdbx_description
1 polymer ?
#
loop_
_entity_poly.entity_id
_entity_poly.type
_entity_poly.pdbx_seq_one_letter_code
_entity_poly.pdbx_strand_id
1 'polypeptide(L)'
;YYDSMISKLICYGETRGEAVLRMRRALEEYRIMGVKTNIPFHQIMVESHRFLTGQFDTSFVETRFSMEEGEGESHDLEAAIFAALAAHRQGQQASQIVARGARDTSNWKWYSRWERLRK
;
A
#
# COMPACT_ATOMS: atom_id res chain seq x y z
N TYR A 1 1.23 22.49 -27.81
CA TYR A 1 1.52 22.25 -26.38
C TYR A 1 0.51 23.02 -25.54
N TYR A 2 0.06 22.46 -24.42
CA TYR A 2 -0.94 23.03 -23.49
C TYR A 2 -0.43 22.98 -22.05
N ASP A 3 -1.12 23.66 -21.15
CA ASP A 3 -0.88 23.59 -19.71
C ASP A 3 -1.22 22.19 -19.15
N SER A 4 -0.55 21.83 -18.06
CA SER A 4 -0.67 20.55 -17.33
C SER A 4 -1.94 20.41 -16.48
N MET A 5 -2.79 21.45 -16.42
CA MET A 5 -3.98 21.48 -15.59
C MET A 5 -5.06 20.49 -16.08
N ILE A 6 -5.41 19.52 -15.23
CA ILE A 6 -6.44 18.51 -15.51
C ILE A 6 -7.82 18.99 -15.03
N SER A 7 -7.89 19.61 -13.85
CA SER A 7 -9.16 19.94 -13.18
C SER A 7 -8.97 21.01 -12.10
N LYS A 8 -10.10 21.51 -11.57
CA LYS A 8 -10.15 22.40 -10.40
C LYS A 8 -11.09 21.81 -9.35
N LEU A 9 -10.58 21.53 -8.15
CA LEU A 9 -11.38 21.11 -7.00
C LEU A 9 -11.75 22.33 -6.17
N ILE A 10 -13.05 22.54 -5.94
CA ILE A 10 -13.58 23.68 -5.20
C ILE A 10 -14.52 23.15 -4.11
N CYS A 11 -14.35 23.64 -2.88
CA CYS A 11 -15.21 23.30 -1.75
C CYS A 11 -15.79 24.57 -1.13
N TYR A 12 -17.01 24.45 -0.62
CA TYR A 12 -17.74 25.51 0.06
C TYR A 12 -18.21 25.01 1.43
N GLY A 13 -18.27 25.89 2.41
CA GLY A 13 -18.83 25.67 3.74
C GLY A 13 -19.28 27.01 4.32
N GLU A 14 -20.18 26.98 5.30
CA GLU A 14 -20.66 28.19 5.97
C GLU A 14 -19.55 28.86 6.79
N THR A 15 -18.63 28.03 7.29
CA THR A 15 -17.42 28.48 7.97
C THR A 15 -16.17 28.02 7.22
N ARG A 16 -15.06 28.74 7.44
CA ARG A 16 -13.75 28.35 6.92
C ARG A 16 -13.36 26.94 7.38
N GLY A 17 -13.61 26.62 8.64
CA GLY A 17 -13.33 25.29 9.19
C GLY A 17 -14.10 24.20 8.47
N GLU A 18 -15.38 24.44 8.17
CA GLU A 18 -16.20 23.49 7.41
C GLU A 18 -15.72 23.34 5.97
N ALA A 19 -15.40 24.44 5.28
CA ALA A 19 -14.86 24.40 3.92
C ALA A 19 -13.54 23.62 3.86
N VAL A 20 -12.66 23.81 4.85
CA VAL A 20 -11.41 23.06 4.98
C VAL A 20 -11.67 21.58 5.24
N LEU A 21 -12.59 21.23 6.15
CA LEU A 21 -12.94 19.83 6.43
C LEU A 21 -13.49 19.11 5.18
N ARG A 22 -14.34 19.80 4.41
CA ARG A 22 -14.86 19.29 3.13
C ARG A 22 -13.73 19.12 2.10
N MET A 23 -12.81 20.07 2.02
CA MET A 23 -11.62 19.98 1.15
C MET A 23 -10.73 18.78 1.51
N ARG A 24 -10.52 18.51 2.80
CA ARG A 24 -9.74 17.33 3.25
C ARG A 24 -10.35 16.03 2.74
N ARG A 25 -11.65 15.82 2.99
CA ARG A 25 -12.38 14.64 2.49
C ARG A 25 -12.34 14.54 0.97
N ALA A 26 -12.59 15.65 0.28
CA ALA A 26 -12.57 15.67 -1.18
C ALA A 26 -11.20 15.31 -1.75
N LEU A 27 -10.10 15.78 -1.13
CA LEU A 27 -8.75 15.42 -1.54
C LEU A 27 -8.39 13.96 -1.20
N GLU A 28 -8.91 13.39 -0.12
CA GLU A 28 -8.72 11.96 0.23
C GLU A 28 -9.40 11.03 -0.78
N GLU A 29 -10.59 11.42 -1.25
CA GLU A 29 -11.36 10.69 -2.26
C GLU A 29 -10.89 10.98 -3.69
N TYR A 30 -10.06 12.00 -3.91
CA TYR A 30 -9.60 12.39 -5.23
C TYR A 30 -8.56 11.40 -5.78
N ARG A 31 -9.01 10.44 -6.58
CA ARG A 31 -8.15 9.45 -7.25
C ARG A 31 -7.99 9.77 -8.73
N ILE A 32 -6.74 9.99 -9.15
CA ILE A 32 -6.33 10.10 -10.56
C ILE A 32 -5.27 9.04 -10.79
N MET A 33 -5.49 8.17 -11.78
CA MET A 33 -4.60 7.07 -12.13
C MET A 33 -3.80 7.39 -13.40
N GLY A 34 -2.59 6.84 -13.50
CA GLY A 34 -1.76 6.91 -14.72
C GLY A 34 -0.85 8.13 -14.85
N VAL A 35 -1.05 9.18 -14.06
CA VAL A 35 -0.19 10.37 -14.03
C VAL A 35 0.13 10.78 -12.60
N LYS A 36 1.32 11.35 -12.38
CA LYS A 36 1.66 11.99 -11.10
C LYS A 36 0.87 13.28 -10.98
N THR A 37 0.36 13.57 -9.78
CA THR A 37 -0.46 14.75 -9.50
C THR A 37 0.08 15.51 -8.28
N ASN A 38 -0.35 16.75 -8.12
CA ASN A 38 -0.07 17.58 -6.96
C ASN A 38 -1.05 17.38 -5.80
N ILE A 39 -1.92 16.35 -5.85
CA ILE A 39 -2.90 16.06 -4.80
C ILE A 39 -2.24 15.84 -3.43
N PRO A 40 -1.15 15.06 -3.28
CA PRO A 40 -0.50 14.84 -1.98
C PRO A 40 0.01 16.14 -1.36
N PHE A 41 0.54 17.04 -2.18
CA PHE A 41 0.97 18.36 -1.72
C PHE A 41 -0.20 19.17 -1.15
N HIS A 42 -1.34 19.17 -1.84
CA HIS A 42 -2.54 19.87 -1.35
C HIS A 42 -3.10 19.26 -0.07
N GLN A 43 -3.00 17.94 0.13
CA GLN A 43 -3.39 17.29 1.39
C GLN A 43 -2.55 17.82 2.57
N ILE A 44 -1.22 17.82 2.43
CA ILE A 44 -0.31 18.34 3.47
C ILE A 44 -0.54 19.83 3.72
N MET A 45 -0.76 20.62 2.66
CA MET A 45 -1.03 22.04 2.78
C MET A 45 -2.27 22.34 3.61
N VAL A 46 -3.37 21.65 3.34
CA VAL A 46 -4.66 21.87 4.02
C VAL A 46 -4.59 21.50 5.50
N GLU A 47 -3.72 20.57 5.87
CA GLU A 47 -3.49 20.15 7.27
C GLU A 47 -2.53 21.05 8.04
N SER A 48 -1.79 21.92 7.36
CA SER A 48 -0.84 22.84 8.00
C SER A 48 -1.54 23.80 8.98
N HIS A 49 -0.98 23.95 10.17
CA HIS A 49 -1.50 24.87 11.19
C HIS A 49 -1.61 26.31 10.67
N ARG A 50 -0.60 26.79 9.93
CA ARG A 50 -0.63 28.15 9.33
C ARG A 50 -1.76 28.28 8.31
N PHE A 51 -2.03 27.24 7.53
CA PHE A 51 -3.17 27.22 6.63
C PHE A 51 -4.48 27.21 7.41
N LEU A 52 -4.61 26.41 8.47
CA LEU A 52 -5.82 26.35 9.31
C LEU A 52 -6.12 27.67 10.05
N THR A 53 -5.10 28.39 10.52
CA THR A 53 -5.25 29.68 11.21
C THR A 53 -5.35 30.87 10.26
N GLY A 54 -5.10 30.68 8.96
CA GLY A 54 -5.10 31.76 7.98
C GLY A 54 -3.84 32.65 8.04
N GLN A 55 -2.78 32.20 8.70
CA GLN A 55 -1.54 32.96 8.88
C GLN A 55 -0.50 32.60 7.80
N PHE A 56 -0.78 32.94 6.55
CA PHE A 56 0.10 32.68 5.41
C PHE A 56 0.15 33.86 4.44
N ASP A 57 1.20 33.88 3.63
CA ASP A 57 1.52 34.92 2.65
C ASP A 57 2.04 34.26 1.35
N THR A 58 2.46 35.06 0.36
CA THR A 58 2.90 34.54 -0.94
C THR A 58 4.18 33.69 -0.88
N SER A 59 5.00 33.84 0.16
CA SER A 59 6.23 33.05 0.38
C SER A 59 6.01 31.75 1.15
N PHE A 60 4.75 31.46 1.52
CA PHE A 60 4.39 30.33 2.38
C PHE A 60 4.87 28.98 1.85
N VAL A 61 4.73 28.75 0.54
CA VAL A 61 5.13 27.49 -0.09
C VAL A 61 6.64 27.34 -0.10
N GLU A 62 7.35 28.38 -0.54
CA GLU A 62 8.82 28.40 -0.67
C GLU A 62 9.54 28.17 0.66
N THR A 63 8.98 28.70 1.76
CA THR A 63 9.63 28.68 3.08
C THR A 63 9.47 27.34 3.81
N ARG A 64 8.38 26.60 3.56
CA ARG A 64 8.01 25.43 4.39
C ARG A 64 8.01 24.11 3.65
N PHE A 65 7.86 24.14 2.34
CA PHE A 65 7.79 22.96 1.49
C PHE A 65 9.07 22.88 0.66
N SER A 66 10.18 22.56 1.33
CA SER A 66 11.31 21.91 0.64
C SER A 66 10.76 20.62 0.05
N MET A 67 10.84 20.46 -1.26
CA MET A 67 10.29 19.34 -2.01
C MET A 67 11.17 18.07 -1.89
N GLU A 68 11.83 17.92 -0.75
CA GLU A 68 12.67 16.80 -0.38
C GLU A 68 12.05 16.16 0.87
N GLU A 69 12.05 14.83 0.94
CA GLU A 69 11.39 13.99 1.95
C GLU A 69 9.90 13.73 1.77
N GLY A 70 9.58 13.22 0.58
CA GLY A 70 8.77 12.01 0.49
C GLY A 70 9.61 10.90 -0.13
N GLU A 71 10.78 10.61 0.46
CA GLU A 71 11.41 9.31 0.21
C GLU A 71 10.35 8.26 0.56
N GLY A 72 10.05 7.40 -0.40
CA GLY A 72 8.92 6.49 -0.35
C GLY A 72 8.82 5.82 1.01
N GLU A 73 7.61 5.74 1.55
CA GLU A 73 7.33 4.75 2.59
C GLU A 73 7.95 3.46 2.11
N SER A 74 9.02 3.04 2.79
CA SER A 74 9.69 1.80 2.47
C SER A 74 8.67 0.74 2.78
N HIS A 75 7.99 0.27 1.73
CA HIS A 75 7.06 -0.85 1.77
C HIS A 75 7.78 -2.15 2.18
N ASP A 76 9.04 -2.10 2.64
CA ASP A 76 9.83 -3.19 3.17
C ASP A 76 9.07 -3.96 4.25
N LEU A 77 8.37 -3.28 5.17
CA LEU A 77 7.58 -3.96 6.20
C LEU A 77 6.36 -4.66 5.61
N GLU A 78 5.64 -4.00 4.69
CA GLU A 78 4.47 -4.57 4.04
C GLU A 78 4.86 -5.76 3.15
N ALA A 79 5.94 -5.63 2.37
CA ALA A 79 6.52 -6.67 1.55
C ALA A 79 7.04 -7.84 2.40
N ALA A 80 7.68 -7.56 3.54
CA ALA A 80 8.15 -8.59 4.46
C ALA A 80 6.98 -9.39 5.07
N ILE A 81 5.91 -8.71 5.50
CA ILE A 81 4.69 -9.37 6.00
C ILE A 81 4.06 -10.23 4.90
N PHE A 82 3.96 -9.70 3.68
CA PHE A 82 3.39 -10.44 2.55
C PHE A 82 4.22 -11.66 2.17
N ALA A 83 5.55 -11.52 2.12
CA ALA A 83 6.49 -12.61 1.86
C ALA A 83 6.42 -13.68 2.95
N ALA A 84 6.38 -13.29 4.23
CA ALA A 84 6.26 -14.22 5.35
C ALA A 84 4.94 -15.01 5.30
N LEU A 85 3.82 -14.34 5.01
CA LEU A 85 2.51 -14.99 4.86
C LEU A 85 2.51 -15.97 3.68
N ALA A 86 3.07 -15.58 2.53
CA ALA A 86 3.17 -16.42 1.34
C ALA A 86 4.03 -17.67 1.60
N ALA A 87 5.18 -17.51 2.25
CA ALA A 87 6.06 -18.61 2.65
C ALA A 87 5.37 -19.57 3.63
N HIS A 88 4.67 -19.04 4.64
CA HIS A 88 3.93 -19.85 5.59
C HIS A 88 2.83 -20.69 4.91
N ARG A 89 2.10 -20.10 3.95
CA ARG A 89 1.06 -20.79 3.18
C ARG A 89 1.60 -21.91 2.29
N GLN A 90 2.76 -21.69 1.65
CA GLN A 90 3.42 -22.73 0.84
C GLN A 90 3.86 -23.94 1.69
N GLY A 91 4.42 -23.69 2.88
CA GLY A 91 4.83 -24.76 3.80
C GLY A 91 3.66 -25.62 4.30
N GLN A 92 2.49 -25.01 4.56
CA GLN A 92 1.28 -25.74 4.92
C GLN A 92 0.71 -26.57 3.74
N GLN A 93 0.74 -26.03 2.53
CA GLN A 93 0.30 -26.76 1.33
C GLN A 93 1.22 -27.94 0.99
N ALA A 94 2.54 -27.77 1.09
CA ALA A 94 3.49 -28.86 0.90
C ALA A 94 3.26 -30.00 1.90
N SER A 95 2.96 -29.66 3.17
CA SER A 95 2.62 -30.64 4.20
C SER A 95 1.30 -31.37 3.90
N GLN A 96 0.29 -30.69 3.37
CA GLN A 96 -0.98 -31.32 2.95
C GLN A 96 -0.84 -32.23 1.73
N ILE A 97 0.02 -31.89 0.77
CA ILE A 97 0.31 -32.74 -0.41
C ILE A 97 0.97 -34.05 0.05
N VAL A 98 1.93 -33.99 0.98
CA VAL A 98 2.57 -35.17 1.57
C VAL A 98 1.55 -36.02 2.36
N ALA A 99 0.62 -35.40 3.10
CA ALA A 99 -0.43 -36.12 3.83
C ALA A 99 -1.42 -36.84 2.90
N ARG A 100 -1.72 -36.29 1.70
CA ARG A 100 -2.59 -36.95 0.71
C ARG A 100 -1.89 -38.11 -0.03
N GLY A 101 -0.56 -38.15 -0.05
CA GLY A 101 0.23 -39.23 -0.66
C GLY A 101 0.47 -40.45 0.24
N ALA A 102 0.10 -40.39 1.53
CA ALA A 102 0.30 -41.48 2.48
C ALA A 102 -0.76 -42.60 2.36
N ARG A 103 -1.14 -42.98 1.13
CA ARG A 103 -1.86 -44.25 0.88
C ARG A 103 -0.88 -45.32 0.37
N ASP A 104 -0.35 -46.03 1.36
CA ASP A 104 -0.38 -47.50 1.45
C ASP A 104 0.63 -48.39 0.70
N THR A 105 1.83 -47.92 0.38
CA THR A 105 3.02 -48.80 0.44
C THR A 105 4.24 -47.99 0.86
N SER A 106 4.81 -48.27 2.04
CA SER A 106 6.13 -47.70 2.32
C SER A 106 7.16 -48.37 1.41
N ASN A 107 8.07 -47.59 0.82
CA ASN A 107 9.12 -48.12 -0.06
C ASN A 107 9.94 -49.22 0.62
N TRP A 108 10.13 -49.14 1.94
CA TRP A 108 10.82 -50.17 2.71
C TRP A 108 9.99 -51.46 2.88
N LYS A 109 8.66 -51.36 3.03
CA LYS A 109 7.76 -52.54 3.01
C LYS A 109 7.68 -53.18 1.64
N TRP A 110 7.84 -52.42 0.56
CA TRP A 110 7.89 -52.93 -0.81
C TRP A 110 9.19 -53.73 -1.04
N TYR A 111 10.33 -53.17 -0.63
CA TYR A 111 11.64 -53.84 -0.71
C TYR A 111 11.69 -55.16 0.10
N SER A 112 11.20 -55.16 1.34
CA SER A 112 11.12 -56.39 2.16
C SER A 112 10.13 -57.44 1.64
N ARG A 113 9.21 -57.07 0.74
CA ARG A 113 8.31 -58.02 0.05
C ARG A 113 9.02 -58.67 -1.14
N TRP A 114 9.84 -57.90 -1.85
CA TRP A 114 10.66 -58.40 -2.97
C TRP A 114 11.76 -59.37 -2.54
N GLU A 115 12.44 -59.11 -1.42
CA GLU A 115 13.46 -60.04 -0.90
C GLU A 115 12.88 -61.40 -0.50
N ARG A 116 11.63 -61.44 -0.02
CA ARG A 116 10.95 -62.69 0.37
C ARG A 116 10.51 -63.56 -0.82
N LEU A 117 10.41 -62.99 -2.01
CA LEU A 117 10.05 -63.73 -3.24
C LEU A 117 11.26 -64.32 -3.97
N ARG A 118 12.48 -64.16 -3.43
CA ARG A 118 13.75 -64.64 -4.02
C ARG A 118 14.37 -65.85 -3.29
N LYS A 119 13.59 -66.54 -2.44
CA LYS A 119 13.94 -67.86 -1.88
C LYS A 119 12.97 -68.90 -2.41
#